data_AF-A0AAD7IJY8-F1
#
_entry.id   AF-A0AAD7IJY8-F1
#
_cell.length_a   1.000
_cell.length_b   1.000
_cell.length_c   1.000
_cell.angle_alpha   90.00
_cell.angle_beta   90.00
_cell.angle_gamma   90.00
#
_symmetry.space_group_name_H-M   'P 1'
#
loop_
_entity.id
_entity.type
_entity.pdbx_description
1 polymer ?
#
loop_
_entity_poly.entity_id
_entity_poly.type
_entity_poly.pdbx_seq_one_letter_code
_entity_poly.pdbx_strand_id
1 'polypeptide(L)'
;VLGQFIEAARVHYTNASISRVTVHLTDNYGSWARAVTKNRRAFSTLILPGGIKEFILAEAQEFLASEECYTFAGVPHRRGEPGTGKSLTIHALAGELGLEIYLISLG
;
A
#
# COMPACT_ATOMS: atom_id res chain seq x y z
N VAL A 1 28.82 15.41 6.35
CA VAL A 1 27.83 16.25 7.07
C VAL A 1 26.50 16.35 6.33
N LEU A 2 26.42 16.86 5.10
CA LEU A 2 25.14 16.97 4.36
C LEU A 2 24.45 15.62 4.10
N GLY A 3 25.19 14.58 3.69
CA GLY A 3 24.61 13.26 3.45
C GLY A 3 23.97 12.63 4.69
N GLN A 4 24.56 12.84 5.88
CA GLN A 4 23.98 12.37 7.14
C GLN A 4 22.70 13.13 7.49
N PHE A 5 22.63 14.42 7.19
CA PHE A 5 21.42 15.23 7.37
C PHE A 5 20.29 14.79 6.44
N ILE A 6 20.60 14.58 5.16
CA ILE A 6 19.61 14.08 4.17
C ILE A 6 19.10 12.71 4.59
N GLU A 7 19.98 11.79 5.01
CA GLU A 7 19.56 10.46 5.45
C GLU A 7 18.72 10.53 6.73
N ALA A 8 19.09 11.37 7.70
CA ALA A 8 18.29 11.58 8.91
C ALA A 8 16.90 12.16 8.59
N ALA A 9 16.82 13.13 7.67
CA ALA A 9 15.55 13.69 7.20
C ALA A 9 14.71 12.64 6.47
N ARG A 10 15.33 11.82 5.62
CA ARG A 10 14.66 10.71 4.92
C ARG A 10 14.09 9.71 5.92
N VAL A 11 14.89 9.20 6.86
CA VAL A 11 14.44 8.25 7.90
C VAL A 11 13.31 8.84 8.74
N HIS A 12 13.43 10.10 9.16
CA HIS A 12 12.38 10.76 9.95
C HIS A 12 11.07 10.89 9.16
N TYR A 13 11.15 11.27 7.89
CA TYR A 13 10.00 11.33 7.00
C TYR A 13 9.37 9.96 6.78
N THR A 14 10.18 8.93 6.55
CA THR A 14 9.73 7.55 6.31
C THR A 14 9.05 6.97 7.57
N ASN A 15 9.60 7.25 8.74
CA ASN A 15 9.00 6.85 10.01
C ASN A 15 7.66 7.57 10.28
N ALA A 16 7.57 8.85 9.93
CA ALA A 16 6.33 9.61 10.03
C ALA A 16 5.27 9.13 9.02
N SER A 17 5.67 8.74 7.80
CA SER A 17 4.75 8.28 6.75
C SER A 17 4.14 6.91 7.07
N ILE A 18 4.85 6.03 7.79
CA ILE A 18 4.33 4.74 8.26
C ILE A 18 3.08 4.90 9.16
N SER A 19 2.90 6.06 9.80
CA SER A 19 1.78 6.30 10.72
C SER A 19 0.45 6.61 10.01
N ARG A 20 0.46 6.88 8.70
CA ARG A 20 -0.73 7.36 7.97
C ARG A 20 -0.90 6.64 6.63
N VAL A 21 -2.15 6.47 6.23
CA VAL A 21 -2.53 5.98 4.91
C VAL A 21 -3.25 7.11 4.20
N THR A 22 -2.72 7.50 3.04
CA THR A 22 -3.35 8.47 2.15
C THR A 22 -4.23 7.74 1.14
N VAL A 23 -5.45 8.22 0.98
CA VAL A 23 -6.37 7.78 -0.07
C VAL A 23 -6.51 8.90 -1.09
N HIS A 24 -6.29 8.56 -2.36
CA HIS A 24 -6.47 9.43 -3.51
C HIS A 24 -7.75 9.05 -4.25
N LEU A 25 -8.46 10.06 -4.73
CA LEU A 25 -9.61 9.93 -5.62
C LEU A 25 -9.25 10.56 -6.96
N THR A 26 -9.83 10.02 -8.04
CA THR A 26 -9.82 10.72 -9.33
C THR A 26 -10.75 11.94 -9.24
N ASP A 27 -10.31 13.06 -9.78
CA ASP A 27 -11.19 14.18 -10.09
C ASP A 27 -11.90 13.97 -11.44
N ASN A 28 -12.76 14.92 -11.80
CA ASN A 28 -13.52 14.88 -13.06
C ASN A 28 -12.63 15.06 -14.31
N TYR A 29 -11.36 15.40 -14.14
CA TYR A 29 -10.38 15.61 -15.21
C TYR A 29 -9.37 14.46 -15.30
N GLY A 30 -9.59 13.37 -14.55
CA GLY A 30 -8.72 12.18 -14.55
C GLY A 30 -7.42 12.36 -13.76
N SER A 31 -7.28 13.43 -12.98
CA SER A 31 -6.12 13.65 -12.12
C SER A 31 -6.35 13.06 -10.73
N TRP A 32 -5.27 12.58 -10.12
CA TRP A 32 -5.32 12.07 -8.75
C TRP A 32 -5.24 13.23 -7.75
N ALA A 33 -6.26 13.33 -6.89
CA ALA A 33 -6.30 14.29 -5.80
C ALA A 33 -6.34 13.56 -4.46
N ARG A 34 -5.56 14.06 -3.49
CA ARG A 34 -5.59 13.55 -2.11
C ARG A 34 -6.97 13.82 -1.51
N ALA A 35 -7.69 12.75 -1.21
CA ALA A 35 -9.04 12.83 -0.66
C ALA A 35 -9.03 12.84 0.87
N VAL A 36 -8.32 11.89 1.48
CA VAL A 36 -8.25 11.76 2.93
C VAL A 36 -6.92 11.14 3.36
N THR A 37 -6.42 11.58 4.51
CA THR A 37 -5.28 10.94 5.17
C THR A 37 -5.76 10.44 6.53
N LYS A 38 -5.76 9.13 6.74
CA LYS A 38 -6.18 8.51 8.01
C LYS A 38 -4.97 7.90 8.72
N ASN A 39 -5.06 7.78 10.04
CA ASN A 39 -4.04 7.04 10.78
C ASN A 39 -4.04 5.58 10.33
N ARG A 40 -2.85 4.99 10.27
CA ARG A 40 -2.68 3.57 10.00
C ARG A 40 -3.48 2.78 11.02
N ARG A 41 -4.32 1.87 10.52
CA ARG A 41 -4.91 0.81 11.34
C ARG A 41 -3.88 -0.32 11.42
N ALA A 42 -3.46 -0.68 12.62
CA ALA A 42 -2.53 -1.79 12.81
C ALA A 42 -3.11 -3.09 12.22
N PHE A 43 -2.35 -3.78 11.38
CA PHE A 43 -2.78 -5.00 10.69
C PHE A 43 -3.14 -6.12 11.66
N SER A 44 -2.50 -6.15 12.84
CA SER A 44 -2.84 -7.04 13.95
C SER A 44 -4.29 -6.94 14.42
N THR A 45 -4.93 -5.77 14.30
CA THR A 45 -6.32 -5.53 14.73
C THR A 45 -7.38 -6.09 13.78
N LEU A 46 -6.96 -6.62 12.63
CA LEU A 46 -7.87 -7.32 11.72
C LEU A 46 -8.13 -8.74 12.24
N ILE A 47 -9.42 -9.03 12.45
CA ILE A 47 -9.91 -10.37 12.75
C ILE A 47 -10.28 -11.00 11.41
N LEU A 48 -9.42 -11.89 10.93
CA LEU A 48 -9.61 -12.72 9.75
C LEU A 48 -9.49 -14.19 10.17
N PRO A 49 -10.04 -15.14 9.39
CA PRO A 49 -9.76 -16.56 9.59
C PRO A 49 -8.24 -16.80 9.69
N GLY A 50 -7.85 -17.76 10.53
CA GLY A 50 -6.44 -18.01 10.84
C GLY A 50 -5.59 -18.25 9.59
N GLY A 51 -4.40 -17.68 9.55
CA GLY A 51 -3.44 -17.82 8.45
C GLY A 51 -3.70 -16.93 7.23
N ILE A 52 -4.92 -16.41 7.03
CA ILE A 52 -5.24 -15.56 5.88
C ILE A 52 -4.45 -14.25 5.94
N LYS A 53 -4.35 -13.67 7.13
CA LYS A 53 -3.68 -12.38 7.34
C LYS A 53 -2.19 -12.47 7.00
N GLU A 54 -1.54 -13.50 7.51
CA GLU A 54 -0.12 -13.77 7.29
C GLU A 54 0.16 -14.13 5.83
N PHE A 55 -0.73 -14.94 5.22
CA PHE A 55 -0.67 -15.29 3.81
C PHE A 55 -0.75 -14.06 2.90
N ILE A 56 -1.75 -13.19 3.09
CA ILE A 56 -1.93 -11.99 2.26
C ILE A 56 -0.72 -11.05 2.38
N LEU A 57 -0.20 -10.87 3.60
CA LEU A 57 0.96 -10.01 3.80
C LEU A 57 2.21 -10.57 3.11
N ALA A 58 2.46 -11.88 3.26
CA ALA A 58 3.60 -12.55 2.65
C ALA A 58 3.50 -12.51 1.11
N GLU A 59 2.34 -12.82 0.54
CA GLU A 59 2.12 -12.79 -0.91
C GLU A 59 2.30 -11.38 -1.48
N ALA A 60 1.82 -10.34 -0.78
CA ALA A 60 2.00 -8.96 -1.20
C ALA A 60 3.48 -8.54 -1.17
N GLN A 61 4.23 -8.92 -0.13
CA GLN A 61 5.66 -8.64 -0.03
C GLN A 61 6.45 -9.35 -1.13
N GLU A 62 6.13 -10.62 -1.40
CA GLU A 62 6.75 -11.39 -2.48
C GLU A 62 6.44 -10.76 -3.84
N PHE A 63 5.19 -10.36 -4.07
CA PHE A 63 4.81 -9.65 -5.31
C PHE A 63 5.63 -8.37 -5.50
N LEU A 64 5.76 -7.53 -4.46
CA LEU A 64 6.54 -6.30 -4.52
C LEU A 64 8.03 -6.56 -4.81
N ALA A 65 8.59 -7.65 -4.28
CA ALA A 65 9.98 -8.04 -4.53
C ALA A 65 10.21 -8.68 -5.91
N SER A 66 9.15 -9.11 -6.60
CA SER A 66 9.25 -9.91 -7.83
C SER A 66 9.36 -9.11 -9.13
N GLU A 67 9.51 -7.78 -9.08
CA GLU A 67 9.52 -6.91 -10.27
C GLU A 67 10.50 -7.41 -11.35
N GLU A 68 11.73 -7.74 -10.97
CA GLU A 68 12.76 -8.23 -11.89
C GLU A 68 12.35 -9.53 -12.61
N CYS A 69 11.66 -10.45 -11.92
CA CYS A 69 11.17 -11.69 -12.51
C CYS A 69 10.11 -11.43 -13.59
N TYR A 70 9.22 -10.45 -13.35
CA TYR A 70 8.21 -10.04 -14.32
C TYR A 70 8.85 -9.35 -15.54
N THR A 71 9.83 -8.48 -15.30
CA THR A 71 10.61 -7.82 -16.37
C THR A 71 11.34 -8.84 -17.23
N PHE A 72 12.03 -9.81 -16.61
CA PHE A 72 12.74 -10.87 -17.33
C PHE A 72 11.80 -11.74 -18.16
N ALA A 73 10.63 -12.08 -17.61
CA ALA A 73 9.60 -12.85 -18.32
C ALA A 73 8.86 -12.05 -19.41
N GLY A 74 9.02 -10.72 -19.48
CA GLY A 74 8.29 -9.86 -20.40
C GLY A 74 6.80 -9.73 -20.09
N VAL A 75 6.38 -9.98 -18.84
CA VAL A 75 4.97 -9.96 -18.42
C VAL A 75 4.70 -8.73 -17.55
N PRO A 76 3.54 -8.06 -17.69
CA PRO A 76 3.21 -6.91 -16.85
C PRO A 76 3.18 -7.24 -15.35
N HIS A 77 3.89 -6.46 -14.54
CA HIS A 77 3.93 -6.57 -13.08
C HIS A 77 2.64 -6.03 -12.44
N ARG A 78 1.57 -6.82 -12.51
CA ARG A 78 0.26 -6.50 -11.93
C ARG A 78 -0.43 -7.75 -11.39
N ARG A 79 -1.06 -7.65 -10.22
CA ARG A 79 -1.93 -8.68 -9.63
C ARG A 79 -3.25 -8.07 -9.19
N GLY A 80 -4.31 -8.87 -9.22
CA GLY A 80 -5.64 -8.47 -8.77
C GLY A 80 -6.46 -9.70 -8.40
N GLU A 81 -7.07 -9.66 -7.23
CA GLU A 81 -7.91 -10.73 -6.69
C GLU A 81 -9.39 -10.30 -6.73
N PRO A 82 -10.28 -11.04 -7.39
CA PRO A 82 -11.71 -10.71 -7.41
C PRO A 82 -12.36 -10.85 -6.02
N GLY A 83 -13.38 -10.01 -5.80
CA GLY A 83 -14.31 -9.92 -4.66
C GLY A 83 -14.10 -10.82 -3.43
N THR A 84 -13.76 -10.22 -2.28
CA THR A 84 -13.91 -10.83 -0.93
C THR A 84 -13.96 -9.76 0.18
N GLY A 85 -14.83 -8.75 0.05
CA GLY A 85 -15.14 -7.83 1.17
C GLY A 85 -13.97 -6.93 1.65
N LYS A 86 -13.09 -6.54 0.72
CA LYS A 86 -11.69 -6.16 0.98
C LYS A 86 -11.43 -4.74 1.53
N SER A 87 -12.41 -3.83 1.63
CA SER A 87 -12.12 -2.40 1.87
C SER A 87 -11.41 -2.09 3.19
N LEU A 88 -11.77 -2.75 4.30
CA LEU A 88 -11.08 -2.59 5.59
C LEU A 88 -9.73 -3.31 5.61
N THR A 89 -9.62 -4.46 4.94
CA THR A 89 -8.38 -5.22 4.80
C THR A 89 -7.34 -4.45 4.00
N ILE A 90 -7.75 -3.80 2.91
CA ILE A 90 -6.88 -2.97 2.05
C ILE A 90 -6.27 -1.80 2.84
N HIS A 91 -7.05 -1.11 3.68
CA HIS A 91 -6.51 0.01 4.46
C HIS A 91 -5.45 -0.42 5.47
N ALA A 92 -5.66 -1.53 6.17
CA ALA A 92 -4.65 -2.00 7.12
C ALA A 92 -3.41 -2.56 6.39
N LEU A 93 -3.62 -3.28 5.28
CA LEU A 93 -2.53 -3.81 4.45
C LEU A 93 -1.68 -2.69 3.84
N ALA A 94 -2.31 -1.66 3.27
CA ALA A 94 -1.62 -0.48 2.73
C ALA A 94 -0.79 0.21 3.83
N GLY A 95 -1.36 0.34 5.03
CA GLY A 95 -0.61 0.87 6.18
C GLY A 95 0.56 -0.01 6.61
N GLU A 96 0.42 -1.34 6.57
CA GLU A 96 1.50 -2.28 6.88
C GLU A 96 2.65 -2.20 5.87
N LEU A 97 2.32 -2.05 4.59
CA LEU A 97 3.28 -1.99 3.48
C LEU A 97 3.80 -0.57 3.19
N GLY A 98 3.29 0.47 3.87
CA GLY A 98 3.64 1.87 3.61
C GLY A 98 3.17 2.38 2.24
N LEU A 99 2.08 1.82 1.71
CA LEU A 99 1.51 2.16 0.42
C LEU A 99 0.34 3.14 0.55
N GLU A 100 0.12 3.91 -0.51
CA GLU A 100 -1.06 4.77 -0.66
C GLU A 100 -2.17 4.06 -1.44
N ILE A 101 -3.42 4.46 -1.20
CA ILE A 101 -4.59 3.85 -1.84
C ILE A 101 -5.11 4.78 -2.93
N TYR A 102 -5.33 4.24 -4.12
CA TYR A 102 -5.93 4.96 -5.23
C TYR A 102 -7.31 4.36 -5.51
N LEU A 103 -8.35 5.16 -5.32
CA LEU A 103 -9.73 4.74 -5.51
C LEU A 103 -10.29 5.36 -6.78
N ILE A 104 -10.75 4.51 -7.69
CA ILE A 104 -11.47 4.90 -8.91
C ILE A 104 -12.89 4.36 -8.85
N SER A 105 -13.86 5.22 -9.14
CA SER A 105 -15.26 4.83 -9.31
C SER A 105 -15.55 4.73 -10.81
N LEU A 106 -16.01 3.57 -11.29
CA LEU A 106 -16.22 3.34 -12.72
C LEU A 106 -17.60 3.76 -13.23
N GLY A 107 -18.53 4.13 -12.33
CA GLY A 107 -19.89 4.55 -12.71
C GLY A 107 -20.78 3.37 -13.06
#